data_AF-A0A2V5Q2W0-F1
#
_entry.id   AF-A0A2V5Q2W0-F1
#
_cell.length_a   1.000
_cell.length_b   1.000
_cell.length_c   1.000
_cell.angle_alpha   90.00
_cell.angle_beta   90.00
_cell.angle_gamma   90.00
#
_symmetry.space_group_name_H-M   'P 1'
#
loop_
_entity.id
_entity.type
_entity.pdbx_description
1 polymer ?
#
loop_
_entity_poly.entity_id
_entity_poly.type
_entity_poly.pdbx_seq_one_letter_code
_entity_poly.pdbx_strand_id
1 'polypeptide(L)'
;MKWFQQNRAFGMLVIGFAICALLFGTLVYRRWSIWTNARQTFEQAAAERNRLTALDPFPNEVNSRKLQEYLGKYTSALNEFKAALAKEVAPAPPLAPNEFQSRLRQAVVATLDRARTNNV
;
A
#
# COMPACT_ATOMS: atom_id res chain seq x y z
N MET A 1 8.28 -73.66 -9.60
CA MET A 1 6.90 -73.43 -10.07
C MET A 1 6.91 -73.06 -11.55
N LYS A 2 6.34 -73.88 -12.45
CA LYS A 2 6.28 -73.62 -13.92
C LYS A 2 5.00 -72.89 -14.37
N TRP A 3 4.25 -72.32 -13.43
CA TRP A 3 2.93 -71.73 -13.65
C TRP A 3 2.89 -70.70 -14.79
N PHE A 4 3.93 -69.86 -14.90
CA PHE A 4 4.02 -68.84 -15.95
C PHE A 4 4.23 -69.42 -17.36
N GLN A 5 4.85 -70.59 -17.47
CA GLN A 5 4.96 -71.29 -18.76
C GLN A 5 3.67 -72.02 -19.13
N GLN A 6 2.91 -72.47 -18.13
CA GLN A 6 1.64 -73.18 -18.33
C GLN A 6 0.50 -72.21 -18.67
N ASN A 7 0.49 -71.01 -18.09
CA ASN A 7 -0.53 -69.97 -18.28
C ASN A 7 0.06 -68.70 -18.94
N ARG A 8 0.82 -68.88 -20.03
CA ARG A 8 1.52 -67.78 -20.73
C ARG A 8 0.61 -66.60 -21.09
N ALA A 9 -0.60 -66.86 -21.55
CA ALA A 9 -1.56 -65.82 -21.94
C ALA A 9 -1.95 -64.94 -20.74
N PHE A 10 -2.22 -65.55 -19.59
CA PHE A 10 -2.56 -64.83 -18.36
C PHE A 10 -1.37 -64.03 -17.84
N GLY A 11 -0.16 -64.61 -17.93
CA GLY A 11 1.09 -63.91 -17.59
C GLY A 11 1.32 -62.64 -18.43
N MET A 12 1.05 -62.69 -19.74
CA MET A 12 1.15 -61.52 -20.62
C MET A 12 0.10 -60.44 -20.27
N LEU A 13 -1.13 -60.84 -19.93
CA LEU A 13 -2.17 -59.90 -19.51
C LEU A 13 -1.79 -59.18 -18.22
N VAL A 14 -1.24 -59.88 -17.23
CA VAL A 14 -0.79 -59.27 -15.98
C VAL A 14 0.34 -58.27 -16.21
N ILE A 15 1.31 -58.61 -17.08
CA ILE A 15 2.40 -57.69 -17.45
C ILE A 15 1.83 -56.45 -18.17
N GLY A 16 0.94 -56.65 -19.15
CA GLY A 16 0.30 -55.55 -19.86
C GLY A 16 -0.50 -54.63 -18.92
N PHE A 17 -1.25 -55.22 -17.99
CA PHE A 17 -2.01 -54.47 -16.99
C PHE A 17 -1.10 -53.69 -16.05
N ALA A 18 0.02 -54.27 -15.61
CA ALA A 18 1.01 -53.60 -14.78
C ALA A 18 1.61 -52.37 -15.50
N ILE A 19 1.93 -52.50 -16.79
CA ILE A 19 2.42 -51.39 -17.61
C ILE A 19 1.36 -50.29 -17.73
N CYS A 20 0.11 -50.66 -18.05
CA CYS A 20 -0.99 -49.71 -18.14
C CYS A 20 -1.24 -48.98 -16.80
N ALA A 21 -1.18 -49.70 -15.67
CA ALA A 21 -1.34 -49.12 -14.35
C ALA A 21 -0.22 -48.12 -14.01
N LEU A 22 1.03 -48.43 -14.37
CA LEU A 22 2.17 -47.52 -14.18
C LEU A 22 2.03 -46.25 -15.03
N LEU A 23 1.63 -46.40 -16.30
CA LEU A 23 1.38 -45.25 -17.18
C LEU A 23 0.25 -44.38 -16.65
N PHE A 24 -0.87 -45.00 -16.25
CA PHE A 24 -2.01 -44.28 -15.67
C PHE A 24 -1.62 -43.54 -14.40
N GLY A 25 -0.94 -44.20 -13.46
CA GLY A 25 -0.46 -43.58 -12.23
C GLY A 25 0.46 -42.39 -12.51
N THR A 26 1.34 -42.50 -13.50
CA THR A 26 2.23 -41.40 -13.91
C THR A 26 1.45 -40.20 -14.44
N LEU A 27 0.44 -40.44 -15.28
CA LEU A 27 -0.40 -39.37 -15.84
C LEU A 27 -1.23 -38.67 -14.75
N VAL A 28 -1.84 -39.45 -13.86
CA VAL A 28 -2.61 -38.92 -12.73
C VAL A 28 -1.71 -38.09 -11.81
N TYR A 29 -0.52 -38.61 -11.47
CA TYR A 29 0.44 -37.89 -10.63
C TYR A 29 0.86 -36.55 -11.25
N ARG A 30 1.18 -36.53 -12.54
CA ARG A 30 1.50 -35.29 -13.26
C ARG A 30 0.34 -34.31 -13.24
N ARG A 31 -0.87 -34.77 -13.54
CA ARG A 31 -2.06 -33.91 -13.57
C ARG A 31 -2.38 -33.34 -12.19
N TRP A 32 -2.27 -34.18 -11.16
CA TRP A 32 -2.46 -33.78 -9.77
C TRP A 32 -1.43 -32.74 -9.35
N SER A 33 -0.15 -32.97 -9.65
CA SER A 33 0.94 -32.03 -9.32
C SER A 33 0.75 -30.65 -9.97
N ILE A 34 0.35 -30.62 -11.24
CA ILE A 34 0.05 -29.36 -11.94
C ILE A 34 -1.15 -28.67 -11.30
N TRP A 35 -2.20 -29.43 -10.97
CA TRP A 35 -3.39 -28.89 -10.33
C TRP A 35 -3.11 -28.34 -8.93
N THR A 36 -2.31 -29.03 -8.11
CA THR A 36 -1.93 -28.55 -6.78
C THR A 36 -1.10 -27.28 -6.86
N ASN A 37 -0.16 -27.19 -7.80
CA ASN A 37 0.62 -25.98 -8.02
C ASN A 37 -0.26 -24.80 -8.45
N ALA A 38 -1.16 -25.01 -9.42
CA ALA A 38 -2.09 -23.99 -9.87
C ALA A 38 -3.08 -23.57 -8.78
N ARG A 39 -3.51 -24.51 -7.94
CA ARG A 39 -4.37 -24.22 -6.80
C ARG A 39 -3.63 -23.40 -5.75
N GLN A 40 -2.37 -23.73 -5.45
CA GLN A 40 -1.56 -22.98 -4.50
C GLN A 40 -1.34 -21.53 -4.95
N THR A 41 -1.04 -21.29 -6.23
CA THR A 41 -0.89 -19.92 -6.74
C THR A 41 -2.20 -19.14 -6.71
N PHE A 42 -3.33 -19.81 -6.98
CA PHE A 42 -4.65 -19.20 -6.86
C PHE A 42 -5.00 -18.82 -5.41
N GLU A 43 -4.78 -19.73 -4.46
CA GLU A 43 -5.00 -19.47 -3.03
C GLU A 43 -4.10 -18.33 -2.51
N GLN A 44 -2.85 -18.27 -2.97
CA GLN A 44 -1.95 -17.15 -2.67
C GLN A 44 -2.47 -15.81 -3.22
N ALA A 45 -2.92 -15.79 -4.48
CA ALA A 45 -3.48 -14.58 -5.08
C ALA A 45 -4.80 -14.16 -4.41
N ALA A 46 -5.64 -15.11 -4.01
CA ALA A 46 -6.86 -14.86 -3.27
C ALA A 46 -6.58 -14.32 -1.86
N ALA A 47 -5.59 -14.88 -1.16
CA ALA A 47 -5.14 -14.41 0.13
C ALA A 47 -4.58 -12.98 0.06
N GLU A 48 -3.77 -12.67 -0.95
CA GLU A 48 -3.24 -11.33 -1.15
C GLU A 48 -4.34 -10.33 -1.53
N ARG A 49 -5.30 -10.74 -2.36
CA ARG A 49 -6.48 -9.90 -2.65
C ARG A 49 -7.29 -9.61 -1.38
N ASN A 50 -7.52 -10.61 -0.54
CA ASN A 50 -8.23 -10.43 0.73
C ASN A 50 -7.45 -9.52 1.68
N ARG A 51 -6.12 -9.68 1.74
CA ARG A 51 -5.24 -8.80 2.51
C ARG A 51 -5.31 -7.35 2.00
N LEU A 52 -5.24 -7.13 0.70
CA LEU A 52 -5.34 -5.80 0.09
C LEU A 52 -6.72 -5.19 0.33
N THR A 53 -7.78 -5.99 0.25
CA THR A 53 -9.15 -5.53 0.53
C THR A 53 -9.34 -5.19 2.02
N ALA A 54 -8.64 -5.88 2.92
CA ALA A 54 -8.67 -5.64 4.36
C ALA A 54 -7.75 -4.48 4.80
N LEU A 55 -6.74 -4.12 4.00
CA LEU A 55 -5.94 -2.92 4.23
C LEU A 55 -6.76 -1.69 3.82
N ASP A 56 -7.31 -1.01 4.82
CA ASP A 56 -7.79 0.35 4.67
C ASP A 56 -6.56 1.28 4.54
N PRO A 57 -6.41 2.09 3.47
CA PRO A 57 -7.40 2.40 2.46
C PRO A 57 -7.16 1.65 1.14
N PHE A 58 -8.05 0.70 0.79
CA PHE A 58 -8.11 0.13 -0.57
C PHE A 58 -8.56 1.22 -1.55
N PRO A 59 -7.98 1.31 -2.76
CA PRO A 59 -8.42 2.27 -3.79
C PRO A 59 -9.79 1.87 -4.33
N ASN A 60 -10.84 2.23 -3.60
CA ASN A 60 -12.23 2.17 -4.02
C ASN A 60 -12.69 3.58 -4.44
N GLU A 61 -13.60 3.69 -5.40
CA GLU A 61 -14.20 4.95 -5.85
C GLU A 61 -14.76 5.80 -4.71
N VAL A 62 -15.29 5.16 -3.67
CA VAL A 62 -15.79 5.85 -2.47
C VAL A 62 -14.65 6.52 -1.71
N ASN A 63 -13.52 5.83 -1.59
CA ASN A 63 -12.37 6.31 -0.83
C ASN A 63 -11.57 7.35 -1.63
N SER A 64 -11.45 7.18 -2.96
CA SER A 64 -10.86 8.19 -3.83
C SER A 64 -11.69 9.48 -3.82
N ARG A 65 -13.03 9.39 -3.80
CA ARG A 65 -13.91 10.55 -3.65
C ARG A 65 -13.71 11.25 -2.30
N LYS A 66 -13.64 10.51 -1.20
CA LYS A 66 -13.33 11.07 0.12
C LYS A 66 -11.97 11.78 0.13
N LEU A 67 -10.94 11.18 -0.46
CA LEU A 67 -9.62 11.78 -0.56
C LEU A 67 -9.65 13.08 -1.38
N GLN A 68 -10.35 13.11 -2.52
CA GLN A 68 -10.54 14.33 -3.30
C GLN A 68 -11.27 15.42 -2.50
N GLU A 69 -12.26 15.06 -1.70
CA GLU A 69 -12.96 16.00 -0.83
C GLU A 69 -12.03 16.57 0.25
N TYR A 70 -11.21 15.73 0.89
CA TYR A 70 -10.21 16.17 1.86
C TYR A 70 -9.18 17.10 1.24
N LEU A 71 -8.66 16.76 0.05
CA LEU A 71 -7.72 17.59 -0.68
C LEU A 71 -8.36 18.94 -1.04
N GLY A 72 -9.61 18.95 -1.51
CA GLY A 72 -10.34 20.19 -1.81
C GLY A 72 -10.49 21.10 -0.59
N LYS A 73 -10.90 20.54 0.56
CA LYS A 73 -10.99 21.29 1.82
C LYS A 73 -9.64 21.85 2.26
N TYR A 74 -8.59 21.04 2.16
CA TYR A 74 -7.24 21.46 2.54
C TYR A 74 -6.71 22.58 1.62
N THR A 75 -6.87 22.45 0.30
CA THR A 75 -6.50 23.48 -0.65
C THR A 75 -7.26 24.78 -0.42
N SER A 76 -8.56 24.69 -0.10
CA SER A 76 -9.37 25.86 0.25
C SER A 76 -8.83 26.57 1.50
N ALA A 77 -8.58 25.82 2.58
CA ALA A 77 -8.02 26.36 3.81
C ALA A 77 -6.64 26.99 3.59
N LEU A 78 -5.80 26.38 2.75
CA LEU A 78 -4.46 26.90 2.45
C LEU A 78 -4.53 28.19 1.63
N ASN A 79 -5.45 28.28 0.67
CA ASN A 79 -5.69 29.50 -0.08
C ASN A 79 -6.23 30.62 0.80
N GLU A 80 -7.13 30.30 1.72
CA GLU A 80 -7.66 31.26 2.70
C GLU A 80 -6.56 31.74 3.65
N PHE A 81 -5.73 30.83 4.16
CA PHE A 81 -4.56 31.18 4.98
C PHE A 81 -3.58 32.06 4.21
N LYS A 82 -3.29 31.74 2.95
CA LYS A 82 -2.46 32.57 2.08
C LYS A 82 -3.05 33.96 1.86
N ALA A 83 -4.37 34.05 1.67
CA ALA A 83 -5.06 35.32 1.51
C ALA A 83 -5.08 36.15 2.80
N ALA A 84 -5.23 35.50 3.95
CA ALA A 84 -5.09 36.14 5.27
C ALA A 84 -3.66 36.66 5.48
N LEU A 85 -2.66 35.83 5.18
CA LEU A 85 -1.25 36.22 5.26
C LEU A 85 -0.93 37.38 4.31
N ALA A 86 -1.48 37.40 3.09
CA ALA A 86 -1.27 38.51 2.16
C ALA A 86 -1.91 39.83 2.65
N LYS A 87 -2.97 39.75 3.47
CA LYS A 87 -3.61 40.92 4.09
C LYS A 87 -2.84 41.41 5.31
N GLU A 88 -2.32 40.50 6.13
CA GLU A 88 -1.51 40.83 7.32
C GLU A 88 -0.09 41.27 6.93
N VAL A 89 0.50 40.62 5.94
CA VAL A 89 1.78 40.95 5.30
C VAL A 89 1.51 41.89 4.11
N ALA A 90 0.59 42.85 4.30
CA ALA A 90 0.57 44.02 3.44
C ALA A 90 2.00 44.60 3.43
N PRO A 91 2.53 45.03 2.27
CA PRO A 91 3.88 45.56 2.23
C PRO A 91 3.91 46.79 3.13
N ALA A 92 4.62 46.67 4.26
CA ALA A 92 4.94 47.84 5.05
C ALA A 92 5.63 48.83 4.11
N PRO A 93 5.24 50.11 4.09
CA PRO A 93 5.93 51.12 3.30
C PRO A 93 7.43 50.97 3.56
N PRO A 94 8.28 50.96 2.52
CA PRO A 94 9.72 50.79 2.72
C PRO A 94 10.19 51.85 3.70
N LEU A 95 10.52 51.41 4.93
CA LEU A 95 10.94 52.33 5.98
C LEU A 95 12.31 52.87 5.58
N ALA A 96 12.46 54.18 5.66
CA ALA A 96 13.78 54.77 5.59
C ALA A 96 14.67 54.15 6.70
N PRO A 97 15.97 53.90 6.45
CA PRO A 97 16.84 53.16 7.37
C PRO A 97 16.84 53.69 8.81
N ASN A 98 16.67 55.00 8.99
CA ASN A 98 16.55 55.66 10.29
C ASN A 98 15.27 55.30 11.05
N GLU A 99 14.13 55.19 10.36
CA GLU A 99 12.85 54.81 10.98
C GLU A 99 12.80 53.32 11.32
N PHE A 100 13.45 52.48 10.53
CA PHE A 100 13.60 51.07 10.87
C PHE A 100 14.40 50.90 12.17
N GLN A 101 15.55 51.59 12.29
CA GLN A 101 16.39 51.52 13.48
C GLN A 101 15.68 52.02 14.74
N SER A 102 14.91 53.11 14.64
CA SER A 102 14.17 53.66 15.79
C SER A 102 13.05 52.71 16.24
N ARG A 103 12.27 52.13 15.30
CA ARG A 103 11.22 51.16 15.61
C ARG A 103 11.78 49.84 16.14
N LEU A 104 12.90 49.36 15.59
CA LEU A 104 13.59 48.17 16.10
C LEU A 104 14.03 48.40 17.56
N ARG A 105 14.62 49.57 17.85
CA ARG A 105 15.03 49.92 19.21
C ARG A 105 13.83 49.96 20.17
N GLN A 106 12.71 50.54 19.75
CA GLN A 106 11.48 50.57 20.55
C GLN A 106 10.92 49.17 20.82
N ALA A 107 10.87 48.30 19.80
CA ALA A 107 10.38 46.93 19.94
C ALA A 107 11.27 46.09 20.87
N VAL A 108 12.60 46.24 20.75
CA VAL A 108 13.57 45.55 21.62
C VAL A 108 13.41 46.02 23.08
N VAL A 109 13.30 47.33 23.33
CA VAL A 109 13.08 47.86 24.68
C VAL A 109 11.76 47.38 25.26
N ALA A 110 10.66 47.43 24.49
CA ALA A 110 9.36 46.95 24.95
C ALA A 110 9.37 45.44 25.27
N THR A 111 10.11 44.65 24.49
CA THR A 111 10.26 43.21 24.73
C THR A 111 11.11 42.93 25.97
N LEU A 112 12.19 43.70 26.17
CA LEU A 112 13.05 43.61 27.35
C LEU A 112 12.29 44.00 28.62
N ASP A 113 11.52 45.09 28.58
CA ASP A 113 10.70 45.52 29.70
C ASP A 113 9.62 44.49 30.01
N ARG A 114 8.97 43.93 28.99
CA ARG A 114 7.99 42.85 29.17
C ARG A 114 8.59 41.60 29.79
N ALA A 115 9.80 41.21 29.38
CA ALA A 115 10.54 40.10 29.98
C ALA A 115 10.90 40.36 31.44
N ARG A 116 11.36 41.58 31.77
CA ARG A 116 11.62 42.00 33.16
C ARG A 116 10.37 42.01 34.02
N THR A 117 9.24 42.51 33.51
CA THR A 117 7.98 42.55 34.26
C THR A 117 7.34 41.17 34.46
N ASN A 118 7.56 40.24 33.53
CA ASN A 118 7.02 38.87 33.62
C ASN A 118 7.95 37.88 34.35
N ASN A 119 9.09 38.34 34.88
CA ASN A 119 10.01 37.55 35.71
C ASN A 119 10.36 36.18 35.10
N VAL A 120 10.74 36.16 33.82
CA VAL A 120 11.34 34.99 33.15
C VAL A 120 12.82 34.92 33.46
#